data_AF-A0A7V5ZKL8-F1
#
_entry.id   AF-A0A7V5ZKL8-F1
#
_cell.length_a   1.000
_cell.length_b   1.000
_cell.length_c   1.000
_cell.angle_alpha   90.00
_cell.angle_beta   90.00
_cell.angle_gamma   90.00
#
_symmetry.space_group_name_H-M   'P 1'
#
loop_
_entity.id
_entity.type
_entity.pdbx_description
1 polymer ?
#
loop_
_entity_poly.entity_id
_entity_poly.type
_entity_poly.pdbx_seq_one_letter_code
_entity_poly.pdbx_strand_id
1 'polypeptide(L)'
;MGKLDANLEAYRILAESLHRLRRYLRRGLQDIHGGGWEQADLPCACWPHLRDRRDREAALSWRLPEGCDILDFASFADLLDVASSDQRLLAGLESLVPSADLLRARFLELDVVFNRVAYARPIADSELEFAVTFGERIRKALSDGAAAVTGEGVPTATAPPPPTRPAPAVPPAPEPPGSTAKPSVEPGTPPARPAPPPVTDAPDSERLAAALASGDSPTVLAALYQEITRLADAVWRCGRATAPSVWSAVRESRWYREHFGPLGLKVVSDFYALLEQCHERFAQDSEPGAVQEFLKDANFAQLLMALRDFFKTRLTREQGGA
;
A
#
# COMPACT_ATOMS: atom_id res chain seq x y z
N MET A 1 -1.73 -3.61 -26.94
CA MET A 1 -2.06 -3.53 -25.50
C MET A 1 -3.55 -3.36 -25.37
N GLY A 2 -4.22 -4.17 -24.55
CA GLY A 2 -5.61 -3.91 -24.18
C GLY A 2 -5.72 -2.65 -23.32
N LYS A 3 -6.91 -2.05 -23.24
CA LYS A 3 -7.15 -0.83 -22.42
C LYS A 3 -6.82 -1.05 -20.94
N LEU A 4 -7.02 -2.28 -20.44
CA LEU A 4 -6.63 -2.67 -19.08
C LEU A 4 -5.12 -2.62 -18.89
N ASP A 5 -4.33 -3.06 -19.88
CA ASP A 5 -2.87 -3.03 -19.84
C ASP A 5 -2.35 -1.58 -19.78
N ALA A 6 -2.97 -0.68 -20.54
CA ALA A 6 -2.63 0.74 -20.53
C ALA A 6 -2.86 1.40 -19.16
N ASN A 7 -4.00 1.11 -18.51
CA ASN A 7 -4.30 1.63 -17.18
C ASN A 7 -3.32 1.10 -16.13
N LEU A 8 -3.00 -0.20 -16.16
CA LEU A 8 -2.03 -0.79 -15.23
C LEU A 8 -0.63 -0.20 -15.41
N GLU A 9 -0.21 0.01 -16.66
CA GLU A 9 1.06 0.62 -16.97
C GLU A 9 1.13 2.08 -16.52
N ALA A 10 0.09 2.87 -16.78
CA ALA A 10 0.00 4.24 -16.26
C ALA A 10 0.03 4.27 -14.73
N TYR A 11 -0.71 3.38 -14.07
CA TYR A 11 -0.69 3.27 -12.61
C TYR A 11 0.73 3.05 -12.10
N ARG A 12 1.44 2.08 -12.69
CA ARG A 12 2.82 1.72 -12.32
C ARG A 12 3.75 2.92 -12.44
N ILE A 13 3.71 3.62 -13.57
CA ILE A 13 4.56 4.79 -13.85
C ILE A 13 4.26 5.93 -12.88
N LEU A 14 2.98 6.24 -12.64
CA LEU A 14 2.56 7.33 -11.77
C LEU A 14 2.91 7.04 -10.30
N ALA A 15 2.65 5.81 -9.83
CA ALA A 15 3.00 5.38 -8.48
C ALA A 15 4.52 5.43 -8.25
N GLU A 16 5.32 4.98 -9.22
CA GLU A 16 6.78 5.07 -9.15
C GLU A 16 7.24 6.54 -9.12
N SER A 17 6.64 7.41 -9.94
CA SER A 17 6.96 8.83 -10.00
C SER A 17 6.63 9.54 -8.68
N LEU A 18 5.46 9.29 -8.10
CA LEU A 18 5.08 9.80 -6.77
C LEU A 18 6.06 9.32 -5.71
N HIS A 19 6.39 8.03 -5.70
CA HIS A 19 7.33 7.47 -4.73
C HIS A 19 8.70 8.16 -4.79
N ARG A 20 9.22 8.41 -6.01
CA ARG A 20 10.49 9.13 -6.22
C ARG A 20 10.43 10.56 -5.70
N LEU A 21 9.37 11.30 -6.03
CA LEU A 21 9.18 12.68 -5.56
C LEU A 21 9.07 12.75 -4.04
N ARG A 22 8.27 11.89 -3.42
CA ARG A 22 8.14 11.79 -1.95
C ARG A 22 9.47 11.51 -1.30
N ARG A 23 10.24 10.55 -1.82
CA ARG A 23 11.57 10.23 -1.30
C ARG A 23 12.55 11.39 -1.43
N TYR A 24 12.50 12.14 -2.55
CA TYR A 24 13.32 13.33 -2.76
C TYR A 24 12.98 14.41 -1.72
N LEU A 25 11.70 14.76 -1.58
CA LEU A 25 11.27 15.80 -0.65
C LEU A 25 11.51 15.40 0.81
N ARG A 26 11.25 14.13 1.17
CA ARG A 26 11.54 13.60 2.50
C ARG A 26 12.99 13.76 2.90
N ARG A 27 13.92 13.40 2.00
CA ARG A 27 15.37 13.59 2.24
C ARG A 27 15.71 15.06 2.40
N GLY A 28 15.24 15.91 1.48
CA GLY A 28 15.51 17.34 1.58
C GLY A 28 14.95 17.97 2.86
N LEU A 29 13.75 17.59 3.29
CA LEU A 29 13.17 18.05 4.56
C LEU A 29 13.96 17.53 5.77
N GLN A 30 14.42 16.28 5.74
CA GLN A 30 15.30 15.73 6.78
C GLN A 30 16.65 16.46 6.83
N ASP A 31 17.23 16.79 5.67
CA ASP A 31 18.51 17.50 5.59
C ASP A 31 18.39 18.94 6.11
N ILE A 32 17.24 19.59 5.86
CA ILE A 32 17.01 20.99 6.24
C ILE A 32 16.55 21.13 7.71
N HIS A 33 15.63 20.26 8.15
CA HIS A 33 14.93 20.40 9.43
C HIS A 33 15.25 19.27 10.43
N GLY A 34 16.05 18.27 10.04
CA GLY A 34 16.42 17.13 10.87
C GLY A 34 15.37 16.02 10.91
N GLY A 35 15.59 15.02 11.76
CA GLY A 35 14.72 13.83 11.88
C GLY A 35 13.29 14.12 12.36
N GLY A 36 13.05 15.27 12.98
CA GLY A 36 11.74 15.72 13.45
C GLY A 36 10.98 16.63 12.48
N TRP A 37 11.35 16.64 11.20
CA TRP A 37 10.80 17.57 10.20
C TRP A 37 9.26 17.54 10.09
N GLU A 38 8.59 16.42 10.40
CA GLU A 38 7.12 16.35 10.42
C GLU A 38 6.47 17.18 11.53
N GLN A 39 7.19 17.40 12.62
CA GLN A 39 6.78 18.18 13.78
C GLN A 39 7.25 19.63 13.69
N ALA A 40 8.18 19.92 12.78
CA ALA A 40 8.53 21.30 12.49
C ALA A 40 7.28 22.00 11.95
N ASP A 41 6.96 23.18 12.50
CA ASP A 41 5.87 24.04 12.01
C ASP A 41 6.26 24.65 10.65
N LEU A 42 6.34 23.77 9.64
CA LEU A 42 6.62 24.13 8.27
C LEU A 42 5.42 24.93 7.75
N PRO A 43 5.62 26.13 7.20
CA PRO A 43 4.55 26.94 6.64
C PRO A 43 4.11 26.38 5.27
N CYS A 44 3.55 25.18 5.21
CA CYS A 44 2.77 24.73 4.05
C CYS A 44 1.29 24.78 4.39
N ALA A 45 0.53 25.53 3.58
CA ALA A 45 -0.94 25.53 3.64
C ALA A 45 -1.53 24.13 3.41
N CYS A 46 -0.76 23.22 2.81
CA CYS A 46 -1.13 21.84 2.54
C CYS A 46 -1.11 20.91 3.76
N TRP A 47 -0.38 21.23 4.84
CA TRP A 47 -0.22 20.29 5.97
C TRP A 47 -1.51 19.90 6.69
N PRO A 48 -2.43 20.84 7.03
CA PRO A 48 -3.70 20.47 7.64
C PRO A 48 -4.48 19.49 6.75
N HIS A 49 -4.52 19.76 5.44
CA HIS A 49 -5.18 18.89 4.46
C HIS A 49 -4.57 17.48 4.42
N LEU A 50 -3.24 17.37 4.43
CA LEU A 50 -2.54 16.09 4.40
C LEU A 50 -2.74 15.29 5.71
N ARG A 51 -2.76 15.97 6.86
CA ARG A 51 -3.10 15.33 8.15
C ARG A 51 -4.53 14.79 8.14
N ASP A 52 -5.50 15.60 7.71
CA ASP A 52 -6.90 15.17 7.58
C ASP A 52 -7.06 13.99 6.62
N ARG A 53 -6.29 13.97 5.53
CA ARG A 53 -6.30 12.85 4.58
C ARG A 53 -5.70 11.59 5.19
N ARG A 54 -4.53 11.68 5.82
CA ARG A 54 -3.92 10.56 6.57
C ARG A 54 -4.90 9.99 7.58
N ASP A 55 -5.52 10.83 8.39
CA ASP A 55 -6.39 10.39 9.47
C ASP A 55 -7.66 9.71 8.91
N ARG A 56 -8.21 10.19 7.78
CA ARG A 56 -9.29 9.52 7.05
C ARG A 56 -8.86 8.16 6.48
N GLU A 57 -7.68 8.06 5.87
CA GLU A 57 -7.18 6.80 5.29
C GLU A 57 -6.79 5.80 6.39
N ALA A 58 -6.26 6.27 7.52
CA ALA A 58 -6.00 5.49 8.72
C ALA A 58 -7.29 4.96 9.36
N ALA A 59 -8.39 5.71 9.29
CA ALA A 59 -9.69 5.24 9.76
C ALA A 59 -10.27 4.11 8.90
N LEU A 60 -9.83 4.01 7.63
CA LEU A 60 -10.22 2.93 6.70
C LEU A 60 -9.27 1.74 6.77
N SER A 61 -7.96 2.01 6.93
CA SER A 61 -6.90 1.00 6.93
C SER A 61 -6.59 0.53 8.34
N TRP A 62 -6.80 -0.75 8.62
CA TRP A 62 -6.63 -1.30 9.98
C TRP A 62 -5.18 -1.32 10.47
N ARG A 63 -4.21 -1.13 9.57
CA ARG A 63 -2.79 -0.92 9.88
C ARG A 63 -2.18 0.06 8.89
N LEU A 64 -1.64 1.16 9.39
CA LEU A 64 -0.66 1.94 8.64
C LEU A 64 0.68 1.18 8.66
N PRO A 65 1.38 1.04 7.53
CA PRO A 65 2.72 0.48 7.52
C PRO A 65 3.65 1.25 8.46
N GLU A 66 4.53 0.55 9.17
CA GLU A 66 5.60 1.19 9.94
C GLU A 66 6.47 2.04 9.01
N GLY A 67 6.76 3.28 9.41
CA GLY A 67 7.54 4.23 8.61
C GLY A 67 6.75 4.97 7.54
N CYS A 68 5.41 4.85 7.52
CA CYS A 68 4.56 5.72 6.72
C CYS A 68 4.50 7.13 7.34
N ASP A 69 4.74 8.15 6.53
CA ASP A 69 4.68 9.54 6.95
C ASP A 69 3.66 10.36 6.14
N ILE A 70 3.52 11.63 6.51
CA ILE A 70 2.55 12.53 5.92
C ILE A 70 2.70 12.71 4.40
N LEU A 71 3.90 12.54 3.83
CA LEU A 71 4.11 12.68 2.37
C LEU A 71 3.57 11.47 1.61
N ASP A 72 3.36 10.32 2.25
CA ASP A 72 2.77 9.16 1.60
C ASP A 72 1.30 9.38 1.21
N PHE A 73 0.66 10.41 1.77
CA PHE A 73 -0.71 10.83 1.48
C PHE A 73 -0.79 11.99 0.48
N ALA A 74 0.35 12.57 0.10
CA ALA A 74 0.42 13.73 -0.77
C ALA A 74 0.25 13.35 -2.25
N SER A 75 -0.59 14.08 -2.98
CA SER A 75 -0.72 14.04 -4.44
C SER A 75 0.46 14.72 -5.13
N PHE A 76 0.51 14.73 -6.47
CA PHE A 76 1.53 15.50 -7.17
C PHE A 76 1.43 16.99 -6.79
N ALA A 77 0.25 17.60 -6.91
CA ALA A 77 0.05 19.00 -6.55
C ALA A 77 0.45 19.31 -5.09
N ASP A 78 0.10 18.45 -4.14
CA ASP A 78 0.50 18.61 -2.74
C ASP A 78 2.03 18.62 -2.59
N LEU A 79 2.74 17.73 -3.29
CA LEU A 79 4.21 17.67 -3.26
C LEU A 79 4.85 18.93 -3.83
N LEU A 80 4.24 19.57 -4.83
CA LEU A 80 4.72 20.86 -5.34
C LEU A 80 4.51 21.98 -4.32
N ASP A 81 3.37 22.00 -3.62
CA ASP A 81 3.11 22.99 -2.58
C ASP A 81 4.09 22.81 -1.40
N VAL A 82 4.40 21.56 -1.02
CA VAL A 82 5.46 21.25 -0.05
C VAL A 82 6.82 21.75 -0.54
N ALA A 83 7.20 21.43 -1.79
CA ALA A 83 8.47 21.88 -2.36
C ALA A 83 8.57 23.41 -2.43
N SER A 84 7.45 24.10 -2.66
CA SER A 84 7.39 25.57 -2.72
C SER A 84 7.61 26.25 -1.36
N SER A 85 7.56 25.51 -0.26
CA SER A 85 7.84 26.05 1.08
C SER A 85 9.34 26.33 1.33
N ASP A 86 10.24 25.71 0.55
CA ASP A 86 11.68 25.96 0.61
C ASP A 86 12.30 25.97 -0.80
N GLN A 87 12.95 27.08 -1.17
CA GLN A 87 13.53 27.26 -2.51
C GLN A 87 14.55 26.16 -2.88
N ARG A 88 15.23 25.55 -1.89
CA ARG A 88 16.21 24.47 -2.15
C ARG A 88 15.52 23.20 -2.65
N LEU A 89 14.32 22.90 -2.13
CA LEU A 89 13.51 21.77 -2.59
C LEU A 89 12.93 22.06 -3.96
N LEU A 90 12.46 23.30 -4.18
CA LEU A 90 11.89 23.71 -5.46
C LEU A 90 12.92 23.69 -6.59
N ALA A 91 14.15 24.13 -6.33
CA ALA A 91 15.22 24.20 -7.33
C ALA A 91 15.52 22.84 -8.01
N GLY A 92 15.39 21.73 -7.29
CA GLY A 92 15.55 20.40 -7.90
C GLY A 92 14.45 20.06 -8.90
N LEU A 93 13.23 20.57 -8.69
CA LEU A 93 12.06 20.34 -9.54
C LEU A 93 11.95 21.32 -10.71
N GLU A 94 12.53 22.52 -10.59
CA GLU A 94 12.57 23.52 -11.67
C GLU A 94 13.26 23.00 -12.95
N SER A 95 14.15 22.00 -12.83
CA SER A 95 14.78 21.36 -13.98
C SER A 95 13.82 20.55 -14.87
N LEU A 96 12.63 20.18 -14.36
CA LEU A 96 11.67 19.34 -15.08
C LEU A 96 10.98 20.06 -16.23
N VAL A 97 10.79 21.37 -16.09
CA VAL A 97 10.05 22.22 -17.03
C VAL A 97 10.57 23.65 -17.03
N PRO A 98 10.40 24.40 -18.14
CA PRO A 98 10.92 25.78 -18.24
C PRO A 98 10.34 26.81 -17.26
N SER A 99 9.17 26.58 -16.65
CA SER A 99 8.53 27.57 -15.77
C SER A 99 7.73 26.92 -14.64
N ALA A 100 7.61 27.63 -13.51
CA ALA A 100 6.87 27.17 -12.33
C ALA A 100 5.38 26.96 -12.63
N ASP A 101 4.76 27.82 -13.44
CA ASP A 101 3.35 27.67 -13.84
C ASP A 101 3.13 26.40 -14.64
N LEU A 102 4.06 26.07 -15.53
CA LEU A 102 4.01 24.83 -16.30
C LEU A 102 4.23 23.62 -15.39
N LEU A 103 5.08 23.73 -14.36
CA LEU A 103 5.31 22.64 -13.41
C LEU A 103 4.02 22.32 -12.66
N ARG A 104 3.35 23.36 -12.15
CA ARG A 104 2.04 23.26 -11.50
C ARG A 104 1.01 22.63 -12.43
N ALA A 105 0.93 23.09 -13.69
CA ALA A 105 0.01 22.53 -14.68
C ALA A 105 0.28 21.04 -14.95
N ARG A 106 1.55 20.62 -15.07
CA ARG A 106 1.91 19.21 -15.30
C ARG A 106 1.61 18.33 -14.09
N PHE A 107 1.86 18.82 -12.89
CA PHE A 107 1.55 18.08 -11.67
C PHE A 107 0.03 17.88 -11.50
N LEU A 108 -0.78 18.91 -11.81
CA LEU A 108 -2.23 18.78 -11.85
C LEU A 108 -2.71 17.79 -12.92
N GLU A 109 -2.08 17.79 -14.10
CA GLU A 109 -2.39 16.84 -15.17
C GLU A 109 -2.10 15.39 -14.72
N LEU A 110 -0.96 15.15 -14.06
CA LEU A 110 -0.65 13.84 -13.48
C LEU A 110 -1.67 13.42 -12.41
N ASP A 111 -2.12 14.35 -11.56
CA ASP A 111 -3.17 14.06 -10.58
C ASP A 111 -4.50 13.68 -11.24
N VAL A 112 -4.86 14.33 -12.36
CA VAL A 112 -6.07 13.97 -13.13
C VAL A 112 -5.95 12.56 -13.71
N VAL A 113 -4.82 12.23 -14.33
CA VAL A 113 -4.58 10.89 -14.90
C VAL A 113 -4.57 9.84 -13.79
N PHE A 114 -3.88 10.11 -12.67
CA PHE A 114 -3.81 9.19 -11.53
C PHE A 114 -5.19 8.89 -10.95
N ASN A 115 -6.01 9.92 -10.75
CA ASN A 115 -7.39 9.75 -10.28
C ASN A 115 -8.24 8.93 -11.27
N ARG A 116 -8.11 9.16 -12.58
CA ARG A 116 -8.83 8.35 -13.58
C ARG A 116 -8.46 6.87 -13.46
N VAL A 117 -7.16 6.58 -13.38
CA VAL A 117 -6.65 5.21 -13.26
C VAL A 117 -7.12 4.57 -11.94
N ALA A 118 -7.10 5.31 -10.83
CA ALA A 118 -7.56 4.82 -9.53
C ALA A 118 -9.05 4.43 -9.53
N TYR A 119 -9.88 5.13 -10.31
CA TYR A 119 -11.30 4.78 -10.50
C TYR A 119 -11.55 3.83 -11.68
N ALA A 120 -10.52 3.13 -12.16
CA ALA A 120 -10.59 2.21 -13.30
C ALA A 120 -11.19 2.82 -14.58
N ARG A 121 -11.09 4.15 -14.74
CA ARG A 121 -11.56 4.84 -15.93
C ARG A 121 -10.53 4.69 -17.05
N PRO A 122 -10.97 4.52 -18.32
CA PRO A 122 -10.03 4.45 -19.44
C PRO A 122 -9.23 5.76 -19.55
N ILE A 123 -7.93 5.63 -19.81
CA ILE A 123 -7.06 6.74 -20.20
C ILE A 123 -6.88 6.77 -21.72
N ALA A 124 -6.61 7.95 -22.26
CA ALA A 124 -6.22 8.11 -23.66
C ALA A 124 -4.73 7.77 -23.86
N ASP A 125 -4.36 7.35 -25.07
CA ASP A 125 -2.96 7.05 -25.41
C ASP A 125 -2.03 8.24 -25.19
N SER A 126 -2.53 9.47 -25.43
CA SER A 126 -1.78 10.71 -25.16
C SER A 126 -1.53 10.96 -23.67
N GLU A 127 -2.45 10.53 -22.79
CA GLU A 127 -2.27 10.64 -21.33
C GLU A 127 -1.24 9.64 -20.84
N LEU A 128 -1.24 8.43 -21.39
CA LEU A 128 -0.21 7.43 -21.12
C LEU A 128 1.17 7.89 -21.61
N GLU A 129 1.25 8.40 -22.84
CA GLU A 129 2.49 8.94 -23.39
C GLU A 129 3.02 10.12 -22.55
N PHE A 130 2.12 10.99 -22.09
CA PHE A 130 2.48 12.05 -21.15
C PHE A 130 3.06 11.49 -19.85
N ALA A 131 2.38 10.53 -19.21
CA ALA A 131 2.85 9.91 -17.96
C ALA A 131 4.22 9.24 -18.14
N VAL A 132 4.44 8.52 -19.24
CA VAL A 132 5.73 7.91 -19.60
C VAL A 132 6.79 9.01 -19.74
N THR A 133 6.59 9.97 -20.65
CA THR A 133 7.61 10.97 -20.98
C THR A 133 7.95 11.90 -19.82
N PHE A 134 6.97 12.24 -18.98
CA PHE A 134 7.20 13.07 -17.81
C PHE A 134 7.77 12.28 -16.63
N GLY A 135 7.35 11.02 -16.44
CA GLY A 135 7.93 10.11 -15.46
C GLY A 135 9.42 9.84 -15.71
N GLU A 136 9.81 9.68 -16.98
CA GLU A 136 11.22 9.60 -17.39
C GLU A 136 12.02 10.85 -16.99
N ARG A 137 11.45 12.05 -17.17
CA ARG A 137 12.10 13.32 -16.77
C ARG A 137 12.25 13.41 -15.26
N ILE A 138 11.22 13.06 -14.49
CA ILE A 138 11.28 12.98 -13.03
C ILE A 138 12.41 12.04 -12.62
N ARG A 139 12.46 10.84 -13.21
CA ARG A 139 13.51 9.87 -12.89
C ARG A 139 14.90 10.43 -13.16
N LYS A 140 15.10 11.05 -14.33
CA LYS A 140 16.40 11.62 -14.71
C LYS A 140 16.81 12.76 -13.77
N ALA A 141 15.94 13.76 -13.57
CA ALA A 141 16.24 14.91 -12.73
C ALA A 141 16.58 14.53 -11.29
N LEU A 142 15.85 13.59 -10.70
CA LEU A 142 16.06 13.17 -9.31
C LEU A 142 17.22 12.18 -9.14
N SER A 143 17.55 11.40 -10.17
CA SER A 143 18.76 10.56 -10.16
C SER A 143 20.03 11.40 -10.32
N ASP A 144 20.03 12.39 -11.20
CA ASP A 144 21.18 13.26 -11.45
C ASP A 144 21.43 14.19 -10.25
N GLY A 145 20.36 14.68 -9.60
CA GLY A 145 20.46 15.48 -8.37
C GLY A 145 20.98 14.71 -7.16
N ALA A 146 20.71 13.40 -7.06
CA ALA A 146 21.21 12.57 -5.96
C ALA A 146 22.75 12.35 -6.02
N ALA A 147 23.37 12.47 -7.19
CA ALA A 147 24.82 12.39 -7.34
C ALA A 147 25.54 13.70 -6.95
N ALA A 148 24.86 14.85 -7.07
CA ALA A 148 25.43 16.16 -6.79
C ALA A 148 25.50 16.51 -5.29
N VAL A 149 24.65 15.90 -4.45
CA VAL A 149 24.59 16.19 -2.99
C VAL A 149 25.80 15.63 -2.22
N THR A 150 26.62 14.78 -2.84
CA THR A 150 27.84 14.19 -2.24
C THR A 150 29.16 14.82 -2.71
N GLY A 151 29.15 15.92 -3.48
CA GLY A 151 30.37 16.49 -4.05
C GLY A 151 30.54 17.99 -3.83
N GLU A 152 31.45 18.37 -2.95
CA GLU A 152 32.08 19.70 -2.96
C GLU A 152 32.79 19.97 -4.30
N GLY A 153 32.60 21.17 -4.87
CA GLY A 153 33.65 21.79 -5.70
C GLY A 153 33.26 22.44 -7.05
N VAL A 154 32.91 23.73 -6.98
CA VAL A 154 33.24 24.85 -7.91
C VAL A 154 32.65 24.87 -9.35
N PRO A 155 32.01 25.99 -9.77
CA PRO A 155 31.42 26.15 -11.10
C PRO A 155 32.45 26.63 -12.14
N THR A 156 32.39 26.10 -13.36
CA THR A 156 32.95 26.78 -14.55
C THR A 156 31.91 26.78 -15.67
N ALA A 157 31.51 27.98 -16.05
CA ALA A 157 30.67 28.26 -17.20
C ALA A 157 31.49 28.20 -18.49
N THR A 158 30.96 27.58 -19.56
CA THR A 158 31.12 28.09 -20.94
C THR A 158 29.97 27.57 -21.82
N ALA A 159 29.47 28.45 -22.69
CA ALA A 159 28.30 28.34 -23.56
C ALA A 159 28.61 27.65 -24.93
N PRO A 160 27.67 27.56 -25.90
CA PRO A 160 27.47 26.40 -26.81
C PRO A 160 28.06 26.56 -28.24
N PRO A 161 27.87 25.55 -29.12
CA PRO A 161 27.23 25.86 -30.42
C PRO A 161 26.24 24.78 -30.99
N PRO A 162 25.33 25.16 -31.93
CA PRO A 162 24.42 24.27 -32.69
C PRO A 162 24.89 24.09 -34.18
N PRO A 163 24.06 23.64 -35.15
CA PRO A 163 23.46 22.31 -35.37
C PRO A 163 23.79 21.73 -36.79
N THR A 164 23.58 20.42 -37.05
CA THR A 164 23.22 19.96 -38.42
C THR A 164 22.62 18.53 -38.46
N ARG A 165 21.41 18.42 -39.03
CA ARG A 165 20.77 17.23 -39.65
C ARG A 165 21.22 17.15 -41.14
N PRO A 166 20.91 16.13 -41.98
CA PRO A 166 19.80 15.15 -41.91
C PRO A 166 20.12 13.68 -42.28
N ALA A 167 19.12 12.81 -42.09
CA ALA A 167 19.04 11.40 -42.52
C ALA A 167 18.86 11.24 -44.05
N PRO A 168 19.00 10.01 -44.62
CA PRO A 168 17.78 9.28 -45.00
C PRO A 168 17.81 7.72 -44.95
N ALA A 169 16.62 7.17 -44.67
CA ALA A 169 15.90 6.00 -45.24
C ALA A 169 16.46 4.54 -45.29
N VAL A 170 15.50 3.62 -45.17
CA VAL A 170 15.48 2.16 -44.91
C VAL A 170 14.92 1.42 -46.18
N PRO A 171 14.67 0.08 -46.25
CA PRO A 171 15.47 -1.16 -46.31
C PRO A 171 15.37 -1.87 -47.72
N PRO A 172 15.71 -3.17 -47.93
CA PRO A 172 14.86 -4.33 -47.55
C PRO A 172 15.60 -5.63 -47.12
N ALA A 173 14.83 -6.57 -46.52
CA ALA A 173 15.20 -7.93 -46.13
C ALA A 173 15.28 -8.91 -47.32
N PRO A 174 15.89 -10.11 -47.15
CA PRO A 174 15.07 -11.32 -46.95
C PRO A 174 15.66 -12.38 -45.96
N GLU A 175 14.77 -13.19 -45.39
CA GLU A 175 14.99 -14.49 -44.67
C GLU A 175 15.04 -15.68 -45.68
N PRO A 176 15.15 -16.97 -45.26
CA PRO A 176 16.07 -17.71 -44.37
C PRO A 176 16.67 -18.96 -45.12
N PRO A 177 17.38 -19.96 -44.52
CA PRO A 177 16.70 -21.06 -43.78
C PRO A 177 17.53 -21.78 -42.67
N GLY A 178 16.83 -22.49 -41.77
CA GLY A 178 17.12 -23.91 -41.50
C GLY A 178 18.00 -24.32 -40.30
N SER A 179 17.35 -25.02 -39.36
CA SER A 179 17.77 -26.34 -38.82
C SER A 179 18.48 -26.44 -37.44
N THR A 180 17.74 -27.11 -36.53
CA THR A 180 18.15 -28.15 -35.55
C THR A 180 19.19 -27.83 -34.46
N ALA A 181 18.76 -27.86 -33.19
CA ALA A 181 19.01 -28.99 -32.27
C ALA A 181 18.49 -28.72 -30.83
N LYS A 182 17.79 -29.70 -30.26
CA LYS A 182 17.57 -29.86 -28.81
C LYS A 182 18.91 -30.19 -28.11
N PRO A 183 19.06 -29.88 -26.82
CA PRO A 183 19.14 -31.00 -25.88
C PRO A 183 18.20 -30.87 -24.68
N SER A 184 17.66 -32.03 -24.33
CA SER A 184 16.94 -32.36 -23.11
C SER A 184 17.93 -32.53 -21.96
N VAL A 185 17.68 -31.92 -20.80
CA VAL A 185 18.22 -32.38 -19.51
C VAL A 185 17.08 -32.36 -18.51
N GLU A 186 16.77 -33.55 -18.00
CA GLU A 186 15.81 -33.85 -16.96
C GLU A 186 16.54 -33.87 -15.59
N PRO A 187 15.86 -34.12 -14.46
CA PRO A 187 15.48 -33.13 -13.45
C PRO A 187 16.42 -33.13 -12.23
N GLY A 188 16.84 -31.93 -11.80
CA GLY A 188 17.55 -31.73 -10.54
C GLY A 188 16.58 -31.63 -9.36
N THR A 189 16.70 -32.57 -8.43
CA THR A 189 16.10 -32.62 -7.10
C THR A 189 16.20 -31.26 -6.38
N PRO A 190 15.10 -30.65 -5.90
CA PRO A 190 15.18 -29.46 -5.06
C PRO A 190 15.76 -29.85 -3.68
N PRO A 191 16.76 -29.12 -3.15
CA PRO A 191 17.21 -29.34 -1.79
C PRO A 191 16.08 -28.99 -0.81
N ALA A 192 15.89 -29.87 0.17
CA ALA A 192 14.92 -29.73 1.23
C ALA A 192 15.05 -28.36 1.91
N ARG A 193 13.96 -27.59 1.85
CA ARG A 193 13.80 -26.37 2.63
C ARG A 193 13.82 -26.78 4.12
N PRO A 194 14.69 -26.22 4.96
CA PRO A 194 14.59 -26.42 6.40
C PRO A 194 13.20 -25.96 6.85
N ALA A 195 12.54 -26.80 7.64
CA ALA A 195 11.29 -26.45 8.29
C ALA A 195 11.47 -25.14 9.06
N PRO A 196 10.55 -24.15 8.94
CA PRO A 196 10.59 -23.00 9.82
C PRO A 196 10.47 -23.49 11.27
N PRO A 197 11.25 -22.94 12.21
CA PRO A 197 11.11 -23.28 13.61
C PRO A 197 9.69 -22.94 14.11
N PRO A 198 9.14 -23.69 15.07
CA PRO A 198 7.83 -23.39 15.64
C PRO A 198 7.91 -22.01 16.31
N VAL A 199 7.21 -21.03 15.75
CA VAL A 199 7.00 -19.74 16.40
C VAL A 199 6.17 -20.02 17.65
N THR A 200 6.81 -19.86 18.80
CA THR A 200 6.20 -20.12 20.10
C THR A 200 5.50 -18.83 20.54
N ASP A 201 4.19 -18.72 20.27
CA ASP A 201 3.28 -17.60 20.65
C ASP A 201 3.00 -17.56 22.18
N ALA A 202 4.01 -17.74 23.02
CA ALA A 202 3.84 -17.85 24.48
C ALA A 202 3.40 -16.56 25.22
N PRO A 203 3.79 -15.32 24.84
CA PRO A 203 3.51 -14.14 25.68
C PRO A 203 2.07 -13.61 25.60
N ASP A 204 1.33 -13.93 24.52
CA ASP A 204 -0.04 -13.41 24.32
C ASP A 204 -1.11 -14.30 24.96
N SER A 205 -0.83 -15.60 25.10
CA SER A 205 -1.76 -16.57 25.72
C SER A 205 -1.91 -16.36 27.23
N GLU A 206 -0.80 -16.09 27.94
CA GLU A 206 -0.84 -15.79 29.39
C GLU A 206 -1.58 -14.49 29.69
N ARG A 207 -1.41 -13.47 28.84
CA ARG A 207 -2.13 -12.19 28.95
C ARG A 207 -3.63 -12.36 28.73
N LEU A 208 -4.03 -13.15 27.73
CA LEU A 208 -5.44 -13.46 27.50
C LEU A 208 -6.04 -14.23 28.69
N ALA A 209 -5.32 -15.21 29.23
CA ALA A 209 -5.78 -15.97 30.40
C ALA A 209 -5.98 -15.07 31.63
N ALA A 210 -5.05 -14.15 31.89
CA ALA A 210 -5.17 -13.16 32.96
C ALA A 210 -6.35 -12.20 32.74
N ALA A 211 -6.57 -11.74 31.50
CA ALA A 211 -7.69 -10.87 31.14
C ALA A 211 -9.05 -11.58 31.32
N LEU A 212 -9.15 -12.85 30.89
CA LEU A 212 -10.34 -13.68 31.08
C LEU A 212 -10.64 -13.95 32.56
N ALA A 213 -9.60 -14.10 33.39
CA ALA A 213 -9.74 -14.31 34.83
C ALA A 213 -10.15 -13.02 35.58
N SER A 214 -9.63 -11.88 35.16
CA SER A 214 -9.90 -10.57 35.77
C SER A 214 -11.16 -9.88 35.23
N GLY A 215 -11.73 -10.38 34.13
CA GLY A 215 -12.90 -9.78 33.48
C GLY A 215 -12.57 -8.54 32.64
N ASP A 216 -11.30 -8.37 32.25
CA ASP A 216 -10.81 -7.26 31.44
C ASP A 216 -11.32 -7.36 29.99
N SER A 217 -12.53 -6.84 29.79
CA SER A 217 -13.24 -6.83 28.52
C SER A 217 -12.46 -6.15 27.38
N PRO A 218 -11.81 -4.99 27.56
CA PRO A 218 -11.05 -4.37 26.47
C PRO A 218 -9.88 -5.23 25.99
N THR A 219 -9.15 -5.89 26.89
CA THR A 219 -8.06 -6.79 26.49
C THR A 219 -8.58 -8.03 25.75
N VAL A 220 -9.69 -8.62 26.19
CA VAL A 220 -10.33 -9.76 25.49
C VAL A 220 -10.84 -9.36 24.11
N LEU A 221 -11.47 -8.19 23.99
CA LEU A 221 -11.98 -7.68 22.71
C LEU A 221 -10.85 -7.34 21.74
N ALA A 222 -9.74 -6.77 22.23
CA ALA A 222 -8.56 -6.50 21.41
C ALA A 222 -7.95 -7.80 20.86
N ALA A 223 -7.85 -8.85 21.69
CA ALA A 223 -7.37 -10.16 21.26
C ALA A 223 -8.30 -10.80 20.21
N LEU A 224 -9.62 -10.75 20.41
CA LEU A 224 -10.61 -11.23 19.43
C LEU A 224 -10.52 -10.46 18.12
N TYR A 225 -10.40 -9.13 18.17
CA TYR A 225 -10.26 -8.30 16.97
C TYR A 225 -9.03 -8.68 16.14
N GLN A 226 -7.88 -8.87 16.80
CA GLN A 226 -6.65 -9.27 16.13
C GLN A 226 -6.78 -10.65 15.47
N GLU A 227 -7.38 -11.63 16.17
CA GLU A 227 -7.58 -12.97 15.62
C GLU A 227 -8.54 -12.95 14.42
N ILE A 228 -9.69 -12.27 14.54
CA ILE A 228 -10.67 -12.13 13.46
C ILE A 228 -10.05 -11.49 12.23
N THR A 229 -9.26 -10.43 12.42
CA THR A 229 -8.55 -9.76 11.33
C THR A 229 -7.61 -10.71 10.59
N ARG A 230 -6.80 -11.46 11.36
CA ARG A 230 -5.85 -12.43 10.80
C ARG A 230 -6.56 -13.53 10.03
N LEU A 231 -7.66 -14.06 10.57
CA LEU A 231 -8.41 -15.16 9.95
C LEU A 231 -9.17 -14.69 8.71
N ALA A 232 -9.77 -13.50 8.74
CA ALA A 232 -10.46 -12.93 7.60
C ALA A 232 -9.50 -12.73 6.41
N ASP A 233 -8.29 -12.20 6.65
CA ASP A 233 -7.28 -12.01 5.60
C ASP A 233 -6.77 -13.37 5.06
N ALA A 234 -6.54 -14.35 5.94
CA ALA A 234 -6.06 -15.68 5.55
C ALA A 234 -7.10 -16.46 4.71
N VAL A 235 -8.37 -16.41 5.09
CA VAL A 235 -9.47 -17.01 4.32
C VAL A 235 -9.64 -16.31 2.98
N TRP A 236 -9.55 -14.99 2.94
CA TRP A 236 -9.72 -14.24 1.70
C TRP A 236 -8.58 -14.47 0.68
N ARG A 237 -7.33 -14.50 1.15
CA ARG A 237 -6.15 -14.63 0.28
C ARG A 237 -5.81 -16.06 -0.11
N CYS A 238 -5.88 -16.97 0.86
CA CYS A 238 -5.35 -18.32 0.70
C CYS A 238 -6.44 -19.38 0.71
N GLY A 239 -7.69 -19.02 1.02
CA GLY A 239 -8.73 -20.00 1.29
C GLY A 239 -8.35 -20.93 2.45
N ARG A 240 -7.52 -20.49 3.41
CA ARG A 240 -7.15 -21.35 4.54
C ARG A 240 -7.06 -20.50 5.77
N ALA A 241 -7.92 -20.75 6.75
CA ALA A 241 -7.75 -20.21 8.08
C ALA A 241 -7.01 -21.23 8.95
N THR A 242 -6.19 -20.73 9.87
CA THR A 242 -5.67 -21.52 10.98
C THR A 242 -6.77 -21.72 12.02
N ALA A 243 -6.65 -22.76 12.85
CA ALA A 243 -7.61 -22.97 13.93
C ALA A 243 -7.63 -21.77 14.89
N PRO A 244 -8.82 -21.27 15.27
CA PRO A 244 -8.93 -20.09 16.11
C PRO A 244 -8.65 -20.45 17.58
N SER A 245 -7.50 -20.02 18.11
CA SER A 245 -7.05 -20.32 19.47
C SER A 245 -7.65 -19.36 20.51
N VAL A 246 -7.77 -18.07 20.17
CA VAL A 246 -8.33 -17.05 21.06
C VAL A 246 -9.82 -17.27 21.25
N TRP A 247 -10.57 -17.48 20.17
CA TRP A 247 -12.00 -17.77 20.25
C TRP A 247 -12.33 -19.01 21.06
N SER A 248 -11.54 -20.09 20.91
CA SER A 248 -11.75 -21.31 21.68
C SER A 248 -11.61 -21.06 23.18
N ALA A 249 -10.55 -20.35 23.59
CA ALA A 249 -10.34 -19.96 24.99
C ALA A 249 -11.45 -19.03 25.52
N VAL A 250 -11.89 -18.07 24.70
CA VAL A 250 -12.97 -17.13 25.07
C VAL A 250 -14.30 -17.87 25.23
N ARG A 251 -14.70 -18.72 24.26
CA ARG A 251 -15.98 -19.43 24.24
C ARG A 251 -16.17 -20.34 25.46
N GLU A 252 -15.09 -20.94 25.95
CA GLU A 252 -15.09 -21.82 27.13
C GLU A 252 -15.05 -21.04 28.46
N SER A 253 -14.67 -19.76 28.42
CA SER A 253 -14.52 -18.93 29.61
C SER A 253 -15.85 -18.55 30.26
N ARG A 254 -15.78 -18.24 31.56
CA ARG A 254 -16.89 -17.63 32.31
C ARG A 254 -17.25 -16.24 31.78
N TRP A 255 -16.24 -15.47 31.36
CA TRP A 255 -16.41 -14.13 30.80
C TRP A 255 -17.39 -14.13 29.63
N TYR A 256 -17.25 -15.08 28.71
CA TYR A 256 -18.14 -15.19 27.55
C TYR A 256 -19.60 -15.40 27.95
N ARG A 257 -19.88 -16.28 28.92
CA ARG A 257 -21.27 -16.53 29.37
C ARG A 257 -21.90 -15.29 29.98
N GLU A 258 -21.12 -14.50 30.71
CA GLU A 258 -21.59 -13.29 31.37
C GLU A 258 -21.74 -12.12 30.38
N HIS A 259 -20.93 -12.06 29.33
CA HIS A 259 -20.84 -10.90 28.44
C HIS A 259 -21.44 -11.10 27.05
N PHE A 260 -21.86 -12.33 26.69
CA PHE A 260 -22.40 -12.63 25.36
C PHE A 260 -23.56 -11.74 24.95
N GLY A 261 -24.59 -11.66 25.79
CA GLY A 261 -25.75 -10.79 25.58
C GLY A 261 -25.41 -9.31 25.74
N PRO A 262 -24.85 -8.87 26.89
CA PRO A 262 -24.59 -7.46 27.17
C PRO A 262 -23.65 -6.77 26.16
N LEU A 263 -22.62 -7.48 25.69
CA LEU A 263 -21.71 -6.92 24.70
C LEU A 263 -22.24 -7.08 23.27
N GLY A 264 -23.12 -8.05 23.01
CA GLY A 264 -23.62 -8.35 21.68
C GLY A 264 -22.64 -9.21 20.87
N LEU A 265 -22.02 -10.20 21.50
CA LEU A 265 -21.00 -11.08 20.88
C LEU A 265 -21.58 -12.03 19.81
N LYS A 266 -22.88 -11.94 19.51
CA LYS A 266 -23.52 -12.75 18.47
C LYS A 266 -22.82 -12.60 17.11
N VAL A 267 -22.48 -11.38 16.71
CA VAL A 267 -21.78 -11.13 15.43
C VAL A 267 -20.41 -11.81 15.37
N VAL A 268 -19.70 -11.86 16.51
CA VAL A 268 -18.42 -12.56 16.64
C VAL A 268 -18.63 -14.08 16.54
N SER A 269 -19.64 -14.62 17.23
CA SER A 269 -19.99 -16.03 17.14
C SER A 269 -20.41 -16.44 15.72
N ASP A 270 -21.19 -15.61 15.04
CA ASP A 270 -21.67 -15.88 13.68
C ASP A 270 -20.48 -15.92 12.69
N PHE A 271 -19.44 -15.11 12.90
CA PHE A 271 -18.19 -15.16 12.13
C PHE A 271 -17.43 -16.47 12.31
N TYR A 272 -17.20 -16.91 13.55
CA TYR A 272 -16.49 -18.16 13.78
C TYR A 272 -17.29 -19.39 13.34
N ALA A 273 -18.63 -19.36 13.42
CA ALA A 273 -19.48 -20.41 12.87
C ALA A 273 -19.36 -20.50 11.33
N LEU A 274 -19.26 -19.36 10.64
CA LEU A 274 -19.02 -19.34 9.21
C LEU A 274 -17.63 -19.87 8.84
N LEU A 275 -16.60 -19.57 9.64
CA LEU A 275 -15.26 -20.12 9.46
C LEU A 275 -15.22 -21.64 9.63
N GLU A 276 -15.94 -22.18 10.60
CA GLU A 276 -16.07 -23.63 10.81
C GLU A 276 -16.71 -24.30 9.60
N GLN A 277 -17.79 -23.74 9.05
CA GLN A 277 -18.40 -24.20 7.81
C GLN A 277 -17.46 -24.10 6.60
N CYS A 278 -16.63 -23.06 6.54
CA CYS A 278 -15.59 -22.97 5.50
C CYS A 278 -14.59 -24.11 5.64
N HIS A 279 -14.10 -24.40 6.84
CA HIS A 279 -13.15 -25.49 7.09
C HIS A 279 -13.72 -26.87 6.75
N GLU A 280 -14.97 -27.13 7.13
CA GLU A 280 -15.67 -28.37 6.77
C GLU A 280 -15.80 -28.55 5.26
N ARG A 281 -16.14 -27.48 4.54
CA ARG A 281 -16.20 -27.51 3.07
C ARG A 281 -14.84 -27.64 2.43
N PHE A 282 -13.79 -27.01 2.96
CA PHE A 282 -12.42 -27.20 2.50
C PHE A 282 -11.91 -28.63 2.63
N ALA A 283 -12.36 -29.35 3.66
CA ALA A 283 -12.03 -30.76 3.82
C ALA A 283 -12.72 -31.66 2.78
N GLN A 284 -13.80 -31.17 2.17
CA GLN A 284 -14.64 -31.93 1.23
C GLN A 284 -14.40 -31.57 -0.24
N ASP A 285 -14.15 -30.29 -0.56
CA ASP A 285 -13.95 -29.77 -1.91
C ASP A 285 -12.54 -29.16 -2.10
N SER A 286 -11.84 -29.62 -3.13
CA SER A 286 -10.46 -29.20 -3.45
C SER A 286 -10.35 -28.11 -4.53
N GLU A 287 -11.48 -27.58 -5.01
CA GLU A 287 -11.50 -26.60 -6.10
C GLU A 287 -11.13 -25.18 -5.61
N PRO A 288 -10.09 -24.53 -6.18
CA PRO A 288 -9.54 -23.26 -5.69
C PRO A 288 -10.43 -22.01 -5.87
N GLY A 289 -11.72 -22.14 -6.22
CA GLY A 289 -12.68 -21.04 -6.35
C GLY A 289 -13.98 -21.19 -5.54
N ALA A 290 -14.32 -22.41 -5.13
CA ALA A 290 -15.60 -22.72 -4.47
C ALA A 290 -15.82 -21.95 -3.16
N VAL A 291 -14.73 -21.60 -2.48
CA VAL A 291 -14.80 -20.90 -1.19
C VAL A 291 -15.07 -19.42 -1.36
N GLN A 292 -14.55 -18.78 -2.42
CA GLN A 292 -14.89 -17.38 -2.66
C GLN A 292 -16.37 -17.24 -3.03
N GLU A 293 -16.93 -18.20 -3.75
CA GLU A 293 -18.37 -18.25 -4.02
C GLU A 293 -19.18 -18.49 -2.74
N PHE A 294 -18.78 -19.47 -1.92
CA PHE A 294 -19.44 -19.71 -0.64
C PHE A 294 -19.42 -18.48 0.29
N LEU A 295 -18.28 -17.78 0.39
CA LEU A 295 -18.18 -16.57 1.21
C LEU A 295 -19.07 -15.43 0.69
N LYS A 296 -19.24 -15.33 -0.64
CA LYS A 296 -20.18 -14.38 -1.24
C LYS A 296 -21.62 -14.75 -0.88
N ASP A 297 -22.00 -16.01 -1.04
CA ASP A 297 -23.34 -16.51 -0.73
C ASP A 297 -23.68 -16.38 0.76
N ALA A 298 -22.69 -16.58 1.63
CA ALA A 298 -22.82 -16.42 3.07
C ALA A 298 -22.79 -14.95 3.56
N ASN A 299 -22.81 -13.98 2.64
CA ASN A 299 -22.76 -12.54 2.95
C ASN A 299 -21.54 -12.14 3.81
N PHE A 300 -20.38 -12.76 3.60
CA PHE A 300 -19.17 -12.53 4.39
C PHE A 300 -18.78 -11.05 4.49
N ALA A 301 -18.95 -10.29 3.41
CA ALA A 301 -18.68 -8.85 3.40
C ALA A 301 -19.57 -8.08 4.38
N GLN A 302 -20.86 -8.42 4.49
CA GLN A 302 -21.76 -7.79 5.46
C GLN A 302 -21.38 -8.15 6.89
N LEU A 303 -20.94 -9.40 7.12
CA LEU A 303 -20.48 -9.86 8.42
C LEU A 303 -19.21 -9.12 8.88
N LEU A 304 -18.25 -8.91 7.99
CA LEU A 304 -17.05 -8.09 8.28
C LEU A 304 -17.39 -6.63 8.60
N MET A 305 -18.37 -6.05 7.90
CA MET A 305 -18.85 -4.70 8.18
C MET A 305 -19.51 -4.61 9.56
N ALA A 306 -20.35 -5.59 9.92
CA ALA A 306 -20.97 -5.67 11.23
C ALA A 306 -19.93 -5.85 12.35
N LEU A 307 -18.89 -6.66 12.12
CA LEU A 307 -17.77 -6.82 13.06
C LEU A 307 -16.99 -5.51 13.24
N ARG A 308 -16.69 -4.81 12.15
CA ARG A 308 -16.01 -3.51 12.20
C ARG A 308 -16.80 -2.51 13.05
N ASP A 309 -18.10 -2.39 12.80
CA ASP A 309 -18.96 -1.45 13.51
C ASP A 309 -19.11 -1.85 15.00
N PHE A 310 -19.17 -3.15 15.29
CA PHE A 310 -19.12 -3.70 16.64
C PHE A 310 -17.83 -3.30 17.38
N PHE A 311 -16.66 -3.59 16.82
CA PHE A 311 -15.38 -3.31 17.47
C PHE A 311 -15.12 -1.81 17.57
N LYS A 312 -15.48 -1.02 16.56
CA LYS A 312 -15.39 0.44 16.61
C LYS A 312 -16.22 1.00 17.77
N THR A 313 -17.46 0.53 17.94
CA THR A 313 -18.34 1.01 19.02
C THR A 313 -17.79 0.66 20.40
N ARG A 314 -17.18 -0.53 20.57
CA ARG A 314 -16.70 -1.01 21.87
C ARG A 314 -15.31 -0.50 22.25
N LEU A 315 -14.39 -0.44 21.29
CA LEU A 315 -13.02 0.06 21.53
C LEU A 315 -12.97 1.58 21.66
N THR A 316 -13.87 2.33 21.01
CA THR A 316 -13.88 3.81 21.12
C THR A 316 -14.60 4.30 22.38
N ARG A 317 -15.64 3.59 22.84
CA ARG A 317 -16.46 4.01 24.00
C ARG A 317 -15.69 3.92 25.32
N GLU A 318 -14.69 3.06 25.42
CA GLU A 318 -13.88 2.90 26.63
C GLU A 318 -12.64 3.79 26.68
N GLN A 319 -12.23 4.41 25.56
CA GLN A 319 -11.18 5.44 25.55
C GLN A 319 -11.68 6.84 25.95
N GLY A 320 -13.01 7.07 25.92
CA GLY A 320 -13.63 8.35 26.31
C GLY A 320 -14.23 8.37 27.72
N GLY A 321 -13.92 7.36 28.54
CA GLY A 321 -14.46 7.18 29.89
C GLY A 321 -13.37 7.17 30.96
N ALA A 322 -12.63 8.27 31.09
CA ALA A 322 -11.84 8.62 32.27
C ALA A 322 -11.86 10.15 32.43
#